data_AF-A0A7X7CVG8-F1
#
_entry.id   AF-A0A7X7CVG8-F1
#
_cell.length_a   1.000
_cell.length_b   1.000
_cell.length_c   1.000
_cell.angle_alpha   90.00
_cell.angle_beta   90.00
_cell.angle_gamma   90.00
#
_symmetry.space_group_name_H-M   'P 1'
#
loop_
_entity.id
_entity.type
_entity.pdbx_description
1 polymer ?
#
loop_
_entity_poly.entity_id
_entity_poly.type
_entity_poly.pdbx_seq_one_letter_code
_entity_poly.pdbx_strand_id
1 'polypeptide(L)'
;MLGFIKKYFSNDLAIDLGTANTLIYVRGKGVVLNEPSVVAIRTEGGPNGKRTIAAVGQEAKLMLGKVPGNIQAIRPMKDGVIADFTVTEQMLKQFIRMVHPGSVFAPNPRIIICVPCGSTQVERR
;
A
#
# COMPACT_ATOMS: atom_id res chain seq x y z
N MET A 1 -7.98 -31.01 -14.86
CA MET A 1 -7.49 -30.49 -16.16
C MET A 1 -7.60 -28.95 -16.30
N LEU A 2 -8.43 -28.25 -15.51
CA LEU A 2 -8.60 -26.78 -15.58
C LEU A 2 -7.55 -25.93 -14.83
N GLY A 3 -6.66 -26.54 -14.03
CA GLY A 3 -5.68 -25.81 -13.21
C GLY A 3 -4.45 -25.29 -13.96
N PHE A 4 -4.16 -25.85 -15.15
CA PHE A 4 -2.93 -25.54 -15.88
C PHE A 4 -3.02 -24.22 -16.66
N ILE A 5 -4.19 -23.85 -17.16
CA ILE A 5 -4.39 -22.63 -17.97
C ILE A 5 -4.50 -21.37 -17.08
N LYS A 6 -5.08 -21.48 -15.86
CA LYS A 6 -5.08 -20.38 -14.87
C LYS A 6 -3.69 -20.00 -14.35
N LYS A 7 -2.69 -20.89 -14.47
CA LYS A 7 -1.32 -20.66 -13.97
C LYS A 7 -0.53 -19.67 -14.83
N TYR A 8 -0.93 -19.48 -16.10
CA TYR A 8 -0.23 -18.59 -17.04
C TYR A 8 -0.67 -17.12 -16.95
N PHE A 9 -1.85 -16.85 -16.38
CA PHE A 9 -2.26 -15.49 -15.97
C PHE A 9 -2.08 -15.35 -14.46
N SER A 10 -0.83 -15.37 -14.02
CA SER A 10 -0.49 -15.18 -12.60
C SER A 10 -0.74 -13.72 -12.21
N ASN A 11 -1.58 -13.53 -11.19
CA ASN A 11 -1.72 -12.26 -10.48
C ASN A 11 -0.76 -12.20 -9.27
N ASP A 12 0.26 -13.06 -9.20
CA ASP A 12 1.18 -13.08 -8.07
C ASP A 12 1.93 -11.73 -7.99
N LEU A 13 1.93 -11.16 -6.79
CA LEU A 13 2.53 -9.86 -6.50
C LEU A 13 3.75 -10.02 -5.61
N ALA A 14 4.80 -9.27 -5.90
CA ALA A 14 5.85 -8.96 -4.94
C ALA A 14 5.81 -7.46 -4.64
N ILE A 15 5.81 -7.11 -3.35
CA ILE A 15 5.74 -5.73 -2.88
C ILE A 15 7.04 -5.42 -2.14
N ASP A 16 7.72 -4.36 -2.55
CA ASP A 16 8.83 -3.78 -1.79
C ASP A 16 8.30 -2.62 -0.96
N LEU A 17 8.16 -2.82 0.36
CA LEU A 17 7.63 -1.82 1.28
C LEU A 17 8.78 -0.99 1.86
N GLY A 18 9.26 -0.03 1.06
CA GLY A 18 10.31 0.89 1.44
C GLY A 18 9.82 2.08 2.28
N THR A 19 10.75 2.71 3.01
CA THR A 19 10.48 3.93 3.80
C THR A 19 10.13 5.14 2.95
N ALA A 20 10.71 5.24 1.75
CA ALA A 20 10.50 6.35 0.84
C ALA A 20 9.50 6.03 -0.26
N ASN A 21 9.61 4.85 -0.88
CA ASN A 21 8.75 4.41 -1.99
C ASN A 21 8.34 2.96 -1.77
N THR A 22 7.17 2.61 -2.30
CA THR A 22 6.64 1.26 -2.37
C THR A 22 6.56 0.86 -3.84
N LEU A 23 7.09 -0.33 -4.15
CA LEU A 23 7.05 -0.88 -5.50
C LEU A 23 6.18 -2.13 -5.52
N ILE A 24 5.44 -2.34 -6.61
CA ILE A 24 4.75 -3.60 -6.86
C ILE A 24 5.24 -4.19 -8.16
N TYR A 25 5.69 -5.44 -8.09
CA TYR A 25 6.04 -6.28 -9.21
C TYR A 25 4.95 -7.33 -9.43
N VAL A 26 4.50 -7.50 -10.67
CA VAL A 26 3.59 -8.57 -11.07
C VAL A 26 4.37 -9.60 -11.87
N ARG A 27 4.22 -10.88 -11.52
CA ARG A 27 4.86 -11.98 -12.23
C ARG A 27 4.51 -11.94 -13.73
N GLY A 28 5.55 -11.85 -14.56
CA GLY A 28 5.41 -11.79 -16.02
C GLY A 28 5.09 -10.41 -16.59
N LYS A 29 4.90 -9.37 -15.76
CA LYS A 29 4.71 -7.98 -16.23
C LYS A 29 5.85 -7.04 -15.82
N GLY A 30 6.60 -7.37 -14.78
CA GLY A 30 7.62 -6.46 -14.24
C GLY A 30 7.10 -5.58 -13.11
N VAL A 31 7.80 -4.48 -12.86
CA VAL A 31 7.35 -3.44 -11.91
C VAL A 31 6.19 -2.67 -12.55
N VAL A 32 5.03 -2.72 -11.91
CA VAL A 32 3.78 -2.10 -12.39
C VAL A 32 3.36 -0.89 -11.54
N LEU A 33 3.98 -0.70 -10.36
CA LEU A 33 3.76 0.44 -9.50
C LEU A 33 5.07 0.84 -8.83
N ASN A 34 5.31 2.15 -8.76
CA ASN A 34 6.41 2.77 -8.02
C ASN A 34 5.89 4.11 -7.48
N GLU A 35 5.40 4.09 -6.24
CA GLU A 35 4.75 5.24 -5.61
C GLU A 35 5.47 5.61 -4.31
N PRO A 36 5.49 6.89 -3.92
CA PRO A 36 5.93 7.29 -2.59
C PRO A 36 5.16 6.55 -1.48
N SER A 37 5.86 6.11 -0.44
CA SER A 37 5.27 5.51 0.77
C SER A 37 4.65 6.58 1.67
N VAL A 38 3.64 7.28 1.13
CA VAL A 38 2.98 8.43 1.76
C VAL A 38 1.47 8.24 1.68
N VAL A 39 0.79 8.61 2.76
CA VAL A 39 -0.66 8.55 2.88
C VAL A 39 -1.19 9.88 3.40
N ALA A 40 -2.23 10.42 2.75
CA ALA A 40 -2.97 11.57 3.25
C ALA A 40 -4.26 11.09 3.92
N ILE A 41 -4.49 11.52 5.16
CA ILE A 41 -5.61 11.10 5.98
C ILE A 41 -6.45 12.33 6.32
N ARG A 42 -7.74 12.25 6.03
CA ARG A 42 -8.72 13.26 6.42
C ARG A 42 -9.37 12.85 7.74
N THR A 43 -9.53 13.80 8.65
CA THR A 43 -10.27 13.62 9.91
C THR A 43 -11.55 14.44 9.85
N GLU A 44 -12.70 13.78 9.97
CA GLU A 44 -14.03 14.40 9.91
C GLU A 44 -14.71 14.39 11.28
N GLY A 45 -15.23 15.52 11.76
CA GLY A 45 -15.97 15.59 13.03
C GLY A 45 -15.13 15.97 14.26
N GLY A 46 -13.97 16.60 14.08
CA GLY A 46 -13.10 17.08 15.17
C GLY A 46 -12.04 16.06 15.62
N PRO A 47 -11.44 16.23 16.82
CA PRO A 47 -10.30 15.42 17.29
C PRO A 47 -10.59 13.91 17.40
N ASN A 48 -11.84 13.53 17.66
CA ASN A 48 -12.30 12.14 17.74
C ASN A 48 -13.05 11.70 16.47
N GLY A 49 -12.82 12.42 15.38
CA GLY A 49 -13.48 12.25 14.11
C GLY A 49 -13.11 10.96 13.38
N LYS A 50 -13.92 10.59 12.39
CA LYS A 50 -13.63 9.46 11.50
C LYS A 50 -12.38 9.80 10.67
N ARG A 51 -11.41 8.90 10.67
CA ARG A 51 -10.22 8.97 9.80
C ARG A 51 -10.49 8.22 8.49
N THR A 52 -10.29 8.89 7.37
CA THR A 52 -10.42 8.30 6.03
C THR A 52 -9.18 8.60 5.19
N ILE A 53 -8.82 7.68 4.29
CA ILE A 53 -7.76 7.94 3.31
C ILE A 53 -8.27 8.95 2.30
N ALA A 54 -7.60 10.10 2.22
CA ALA A 54 -7.84 11.12 1.20
C ALA A 54 -7.06 10.81 -0.08
N ALA A 55 -5.80 10.39 0.05
CA ALA A 55 -4.92 10.03 -1.07
C ALA A 55 -3.78 9.11 -0.61
N VAL A 56 -3.12 8.43 -1.55
CA VAL A 56 -1.87 7.67 -1.34
C VAL A 56 -0.86 8.02 -2.42
N GLY A 57 0.41 7.65 -2.23
CA GLY A 57 1.42 7.77 -3.28
C GLY A 57 1.78 9.22 -3.60
N GLN A 58 1.93 9.50 -4.88
CA GLN A 58 2.35 10.80 -5.39
C GLN A 58 1.38 11.93 -5.01
N GLU A 59 0.08 11.67 -5.05
CA GLU A 59 -0.94 12.64 -4.64
C GLU A 59 -0.81 13.01 -3.15
N ALA A 60 -0.65 11.99 -2.28
CA ALA A 60 -0.40 12.22 -0.86
C ALA A 60 0.94 12.93 -0.59
N LYS A 61 1.98 12.64 -1.37
CA LYS A 61 3.28 13.32 -1.26
C LYS A 61 3.18 14.81 -1.57
N LEU A 62 2.38 15.20 -2.55
CA LEU A 62 2.17 16.61 -2.89
C LEU A 62 1.48 17.40 -1.76
N MET A 63 0.74 16.70 -0.89
CA MET A 63 0.03 17.26 0.25
C MET A 63 0.94 17.52 1.48
N LEU A 64 2.15 16.97 1.51
CA LEU A 64 3.07 17.14 2.65
C LEU A 64 3.37 18.62 2.92
N GLY A 65 2.98 19.08 4.11
CA GLY A 65 3.19 20.46 4.55
C GLY A 65 2.35 21.52 3.83
N LYS A 66 1.36 21.12 3.02
CA LYS A 66 0.56 22.04 2.18
C LYS A 66 -0.94 21.98 2.42
N VAL A 67 -1.42 21.04 3.22
CA VAL A 67 -2.86 20.80 3.45
C VAL A 67 -3.41 21.50 4.69
N PRO A 68 -4.71 21.85 4.72
CA PRO A 68 -5.38 22.40 5.90
C PRO A 68 -5.40 21.39 7.06
N GLY A 69 -5.59 21.88 8.29
CA GLY A 69 -5.39 21.09 9.52
C GLY A 69 -6.29 19.85 9.70
N ASN A 70 -7.33 19.67 8.90
CA ASN A 70 -8.17 18.47 8.90
C ASN A 70 -7.64 17.35 7.99
N ILE A 71 -6.56 17.58 7.25
CA ILE A 71 -5.86 16.56 6.45
C ILE A 71 -4.41 16.49 6.91
N GLN A 72 -3.90 15.28 7.10
CA GLN A 72 -2.51 15.05 7.46
C GLN A 72 -1.88 14.08 6.47
N ALA A 73 -0.80 14.50 5.81
CA ALA A 73 0.04 13.62 5.01
C ALA A 73 1.17 13.06 5.88
N ILE A 74 1.29 11.73 5.94
CA ILE A 74 2.24 11.01 6.78
C ILE A 74 2.97 9.91 6.00
N ARG A 75 4.17 9.55 6.46
CA ARG A 75 4.87 8.33 6.05
C ARG A 75 4.66 7.27 7.12
N PRO A 76 3.93 6.18 6.82
CA PRO A 76 3.65 5.16 7.82
C PRO A 76 4.84 4.21 8.02
N MET A 77 5.84 4.28 7.15
CA MET A 77 7.15 3.61 7.25
C MET A 77 8.21 4.64 7.63
N LYS A 78 8.96 4.41 8.71
CA LYS A 78 10.00 5.36 9.17
C LYS A 78 11.18 4.59 9.76
N ASP A 79 12.40 5.04 9.46
CA ASP A 79 13.65 4.50 10.02
C ASP A 79 13.80 2.97 9.95
N GLY A 80 13.23 2.35 8.91
CA GLY A 80 13.28 0.90 8.73
C GLY A 80 12.35 0.11 9.65
N VAL A 81 11.26 0.72 10.12
CA VAL A 81 10.17 0.05 10.83
C VAL A 81 8.80 0.53 10.34
N ILE A 82 7.75 -0.24 10.65
CA ILE A 82 6.36 0.17 10.44
C ILE A 82 5.91 1.02 11.63
N ALA A 83 5.74 2.32 11.42
CA ALA A 83 5.35 3.26 12.47
C ALA A 83 3.84 3.29 12.74
N ASP A 84 3.02 2.98 11.75
CA ASP A 84 1.56 2.86 11.87
C ASP A 84 1.05 1.70 11.00
N PHE A 85 0.64 0.59 11.64
CA PHE A 85 0.14 -0.61 10.96
C PHE A 85 -1.16 -0.37 10.21
N THR A 86 -2.10 0.31 10.85
CA THR A 86 -3.43 0.55 10.26
C THR A 86 -3.31 1.39 9.00
N VAL A 87 -2.46 2.42 9.02
CA VAL A 87 -2.23 3.26 7.86
C VAL A 87 -1.44 2.53 6.78
N THR A 88 -0.43 1.74 7.14
CA THR A 88 0.34 0.91 6.20
C THR A 88 -0.56 -0.10 5.49
N GLU A 89 -1.44 -0.78 6.23
CA GLU A 89 -2.41 -1.72 5.67
C GLU A 89 -3.34 -1.03 4.67
N GLN A 90 -3.87 0.14 5.02
CA GLN A 90 -4.73 0.91 4.12
C GLN A 90 -3.98 1.39 2.87
N MET A 91 -2.73 1.82 3.01
CA MET A 91 -1.86 2.19 1.89
C MET A 91 -1.67 1.02 0.93
N LEU A 92 -1.27 -0.14 1.44
CA LEU A 92 -1.07 -1.36 0.67
C LEU A 92 -2.36 -1.79 -0.03
N LYS A 93 -3.51 -1.75 0.65
CA LYS A 93 -4.80 -2.05 0.03
C LYS A 93 -5.10 -1.14 -1.16
N GLN A 94 -4.79 0.16 -1.07
CA GLN A 94 -4.99 1.08 -2.19
C GLN A 94 -4.03 0.80 -3.34
N PHE A 95 -2.73 0.60 -3.07
CA PHE A 95 -1.77 0.26 -4.13
C PHE A 95 -2.09 -1.07 -4.83
N ILE A 96 -2.52 -2.10 -4.08
CA ILE A 96 -2.97 -3.37 -4.66
C ILE A 96 -4.20 -3.16 -5.54
N ARG A 97 -5.17 -2.34 -5.11
CA ARG A 97 -6.35 -2.00 -5.92
C ARG A 97 -6.00 -1.24 -7.21
N MET A 98 -5.00 -0.37 -7.18
CA MET A 98 -4.54 0.38 -8.36
C MET A 98 -3.99 -0.57 -9.44
N VAL A 99 -3.24 -1.60 -9.06
CA VAL A 99 -2.65 -2.56 -10.01
C VAL A 99 -3.57 -3.74 -10.34
N HIS A 100 -4.61 -3.95 -9.52
CA HIS A 100 -5.59 -5.02 -9.69
C HIS A 100 -7.03 -4.49 -9.52
N PRO A 101 -7.53 -3.68 -10.49
CA PRO A 101 -8.88 -3.14 -10.42
C PRO A 101 -9.91 -4.27 -10.55
N GLY A 102 -10.47 -4.64 -9.40
CA GLY A 102 -11.59 -5.57 -9.16
C GLY A 102 -12.12 -6.35 -10.36
N SER A 103 -11.55 -7.53 -10.61
CA SER A 103 -12.30 -8.58 -11.30
C SER A 103 -12.89 -9.51 -10.24
N VAL A 104 -14.22 -9.59 -10.20
CA VAL A 104 -14.99 -10.50 -9.32
C VAL A 104 -14.59 -11.98 -9.53
N PHE A 105 -13.93 -12.28 -10.65
CA PHE A 105 -13.46 -13.60 -11.05
C PHE A 105 -11.94 -13.78 -10.93
N ALA A 106 -11.20 -12.78 -10.45
CA ALA A 106 -9.76 -12.91 -10.26
C ALA A 106 -9.44 -13.88 -9.13
N PRO A 107 -8.53 -14.85 -9.34
CA PRO A 107 -8.04 -15.68 -8.26
C PRO A 107 -7.35 -14.83 -7.19
N ASN A 108 -7.48 -15.22 -5.91
CA ASN A 108 -6.75 -14.60 -4.81
C ASN A 108 -5.24 -14.61 -5.14
N PRO A 109 -4.61 -13.44 -5.34
CA PRO A 109 -3.20 -13.39 -5.70
C PRO A 109 -2.35 -13.83 -4.52
N ARG A 110 -1.27 -14.56 -4.79
CA ARG A 110 -0.22 -14.75 -3.78
C ARG A 110 0.60 -13.47 -3.70
N ILE A 111 0.72 -12.92 -2.50
CA ILE A 111 1.48 -11.69 -2.27
C ILE A 111 2.70 -12.04 -1.41
N ILE A 112 3.87 -11.61 -1.86
CA ILE A 112 5.11 -11.59 -1.08
C ILE A 112 5.43 -10.13 -0.77
N ILE A 113 5.75 -9.82 0.47
CA ILE A 113 6.10 -8.46 0.89
C ILE A 113 7.50 -8.48 1.48
N CYS A 114 8.41 -7.69 0.90
CA CYS A 114 9.67 -7.32 1.53
C CYS A 114 9.36 -6.27 2.59
N VAL A 115 9.65 -6.60 3.84
CA VAL A 115 9.47 -5.71 5.00
C VAL A 115 10.84 -5.27 5.52
N PRO A 116 10.95 -4.09 6.13
CA PRO A 116 12.21 -3.62 6.69
C PRO A 116 12.86 -4.61 7.68
N CYS A 117 14.19 -4.57 7.77
CA CYS A 117 14.95 -5.48 8.65
C CYS A 117 14.61 -5.29 10.14
N GLY A 118 14.29 -4.06 10.56
CA GLY A 118 13.91 -3.71 11.92
C GLY A 118 12.50 -4.18 12.31
N SER A 119 11.73 -4.73 11.37
CA SER A 119 10.35 -5.14 11.65
C SER A 119 10.26 -6.32 12.61
N THR A 120 9.62 -6.10 13.75
CA THR A 120 9.36 -7.13 14.77
C THR A 120 8.46 -8.25 14.25
N GLN A 121 8.42 -9.41 14.91
CA GLN A 121 7.55 -10.52 14.50
C GLN A 121 6.06 -10.14 14.48
N VAL A 122 5.63 -9.22 15.34
CA VAL A 122 4.26 -8.71 15.35
C VAL A 122 3.97 -7.93 14.06
N GLU A 123 4.96 -7.25 13.48
CA GLU A 123 4.84 -6.49 12.25
C GLU A 123 4.78 -7.36 10.99
N ARG A 124 5.27 -8.60 11.08
CA ARG A 124 5.42 -9.54 9.95
C ARG A 124 4.22 -10.48 9.78
N ARG A 125 3.26 -10.47 10.71
CA ARG A 125 2.10 -11.36 10.75
C ARG A 125 0.90 -10.73 10.08
#